data_AF-A0A0M0J4G4-F1
#
_entry.id   AF-A0A0M0J4G4-F1
#
_cell.length_a   1.000
_cell.length_b   1.000
_cell.length_c   1.000
_cell.angle_alpha   90.00
_cell.angle_beta   90.00
_cell.angle_gamma   90.00
#
_symmetry.space_group_name_H-M   'P 1'
#
loop_
_entity.id
_entity.type
_entity.pdbx_description
1 polymer ?
#
loop_
_entity_poly.entity_id
_entity_poly.type
_entity_poly.pdbx_seq_one_letter_code
_entity_poly.pdbx_strand_id
1 'polypeptide(L)'
;MAAAPPQSLRGKIVAYLNQAKERSDAGEALIAYYCKVHALSEAMAVRSQIPKADMGYVIGLMDQVEAEKKRVGNLDDAQMLIEMKASELFDRADTADRATPTVPRLQTAKDFYAAATLFEVCKEFGELPDDLSEKVKYGKWRYIEICKAAKEKRAPEPPRGLDLGEDGPSFTPPSHPGFKPDRNAIVEAAGLAKSAVSSLQFQNIDTAVANLQKAITLLTMPQAPTDDDATP
;
A
#
# COMPACT_ATOMS: atom_id res chain seq x y z
N MET A 1 -4.09 -28.35 8.74
CA MET A 1 -3.41 -27.08 9.08
C MET A 1 -1.91 -27.31 8.98
N ALA A 2 -1.16 -26.42 8.33
CA ALA A 2 0.30 -26.52 8.32
C ALA A 2 0.83 -26.37 9.76
N ALA A 3 1.85 -27.16 10.11
CA ALA A 3 2.51 -27.04 11.40
C ALA A 3 3.07 -25.61 11.59
N ALA A 4 3.11 -25.13 12.83
CA ALA A 4 3.75 -23.86 13.12
C ALA A 4 5.26 -23.96 12.82
N PRO A 5 5.89 -22.91 12.26
CA PRO A 5 7.32 -22.94 11.98
C PRO A 5 8.12 -23.06 13.29
N PRO A 6 9.19 -23.88 13.32
CA PRO A 6 10.03 -24.06 14.50
C PRO A 6 10.75 -22.76 14.87
N GLN A 7 11.19 -22.66 16.13
CA GLN A 7 11.84 -21.45 16.67
C GLN A 7 13.05 -21.01 15.84
N SER A 8 13.83 -21.97 15.33
CA SER A 8 15.01 -21.78 14.48
C SER A 8 14.70 -21.04 13.17
N LEU A 9 13.49 -21.21 12.63
CA LEU A 9 13.05 -20.63 11.36
C LEU A 9 12.06 -19.48 11.53
N ARG A 10 11.39 -19.39 12.68
CA ARG A 10 10.29 -18.46 12.91
C ARG A 10 10.64 -17.02 12.52
N GLY A 11 11.80 -16.52 12.93
CA GLY A 11 12.25 -15.16 12.62
C GLY A 11 12.56 -14.89 11.15
N LYS A 12 12.66 -15.94 10.31
CA LYS A 12 12.97 -15.85 8.88
C LYS A 12 11.73 -15.97 8.01
N ILE A 13 10.81 -16.87 8.35
CA ILE A 13 9.76 -17.28 7.41
C ILE A 13 8.34 -16.92 7.85
N VAL A 14 8.12 -16.60 9.13
CA VAL A 14 6.74 -16.46 9.66
C VAL A 14 5.96 -15.32 8.99
N ALA A 15 6.64 -14.25 8.58
CA ALA A 15 6.02 -13.12 7.90
C ALA A 15 5.36 -13.55 6.59
N TYR A 16 6.11 -14.29 5.77
CA TYR A 16 5.66 -14.81 4.49
C TYR A 16 4.57 -15.87 4.65
N LEU A 17 4.68 -16.76 5.64
CA LEU A 17 3.63 -17.76 5.91
C LEU A 17 2.32 -17.13 6.38
N ASN A 18 2.39 -16.06 7.18
CA ASN A 18 1.20 -15.30 7.58
C ASN A 18 0.56 -14.61 6.38
N GLN A 19 1.36 -13.98 5.52
CA GLN A 19 0.85 -13.43 4.26
C GLN A 19 0.24 -14.53 3.39
N ALA A 20 0.91 -15.66 3.21
CA ALA A 20 0.36 -16.78 2.44
C ALA A 20 -1.02 -17.20 2.93
N LYS A 21 -1.23 -17.27 4.25
CA LYS A 21 -2.54 -17.57 4.83
C LYS A 21 -3.56 -16.47 4.52
N GLU A 22 -3.24 -15.21 4.81
CA GLU A 22 -4.14 -14.08 4.57
C GLU A 22 -4.54 -13.98 3.09
N ARG A 23 -3.59 -14.16 2.19
CA ARG A 23 -3.81 -14.14 0.74
C ARG A 23 -4.65 -15.32 0.27
N SER A 24 -4.40 -16.52 0.83
CA SER A 24 -5.22 -17.70 0.54
C SER A 24 -6.67 -17.50 1.00
N ASP A 25 -6.88 -16.97 2.19
CA ASP A 25 -8.22 -16.69 2.75
C ASP A 25 -8.96 -15.61 1.93
N ALA A 26 -8.21 -14.70 1.28
CA ALA A 26 -8.73 -13.68 0.37
C ALA A 26 -8.98 -14.18 -1.07
N GLY A 27 -8.72 -15.46 -1.37
CA GLY A 27 -8.84 -16.02 -2.73
C GLY A 27 -7.68 -15.64 -3.68
N GLU A 28 -6.62 -15.00 -3.17
CA GLU A 28 -5.43 -14.58 -3.91
C GLU A 28 -4.41 -15.74 -3.98
N ALA A 29 -4.83 -16.89 -4.53
CA ALA A 29 -4.09 -18.17 -4.46
C ALA A 29 -2.68 -18.11 -5.06
N LEU A 30 -2.48 -17.36 -6.15
CA LEU A 30 -1.17 -17.18 -6.78
C LEU A 30 -0.20 -16.41 -5.87
N ILE A 31 -0.66 -15.33 -5.25
CA ILE A 31 0.13 -14.54 -4.29
C ILE A 31 0.45 -15.40 -3.06
N ALA A 32 -0.53 -16.16 -2.56
CA ALA A 32 -0.36 -17.06 -1.43
C ALA A 32 0.71 -18.12 -1.68
N TYR A 33 0.70 -18.70 -2.90
CA TYR A 33 1.69 -19.67 -3.34
C TYR A 33 3.10 -19.08 -3.34
N TYR A 34 3.32 -17.93 -3.97
CA TYR A 34 4.63 -17.30 -4.03
C TYR A 34 5.14 -16.83 -2.66
N CYS A 35 4.25 -16.45 -1.74
CA CYS A 35 4.64 -16.23 -0.34
C CYS A 35 5.26 -17.49 0.30
N LYS A 36 4.73 -18.69 0.00
CA LYS A 36 5.30 -19.96 0.50
C LYS A 36 6.59 -20.34 -0.23
N VAL A 37 6.68 -20.08 -1.54
CA VAL A 37 7.93 -20.25 -2.31
C VAL A 37 9.03 -19.42 -1.68
N HIS A 38 8.79 -18.12 -1.45
CA HIS A 38 9.77 -17.24 -0.83
C HIS A 38 10.11 -17.64 0.62
N ALA A 39 9.12 -18.09 1.40
CA ALA A 39 9.37 -18.67 2.73
C ALA A 39 10.32 -19.87 2.67
N LEU A 40 10.15 -20.75 1.68
CA LEU A 40 11.04 -21.89 1.45
C LEU A 40 12.43 -21.44 1.00
N SER A 41 12.54 -20.48 0.09
CA SER A 41 13.81 -19.88 -0.35
C SER A 41 14.60 -19.32 0.84
N GLU A 42 13.96 -18.57 1.73
CA GLU A 42 14.57 -18.01 2.94
C GLU A 42 14.99 -19.09 3.95
N ALA A 43 14.21 -20.15 4.12
CA ALA A 43 14.62 -21.30 4.94
C ALA A 43 15.85 -21.99 4.33
N MET A 44 15.86 -22.19 3.02
CA MET A 44 16.96 -22.85 2.31
C MET A 44 18.24 -22.02 2.33
N ALA A 45 18.14 -20.69 2.30
CA ALA A 45 19.29 -19.78 2.43
C ALA A 45 20.04 -19.97 3.76
N VAL A 46 19.34 -20.36 4.84
CA VAL A 46 19.94 -20.62 6.16
C VAL A 46 20.05 -22.11 6.49
N ARG A 47 19.90 -23.01 5.50
CA ARG A 47 19.83 -24.46 5.70
C ARG A 47 20.93 -25.04 6.60
N SER A 48 22.16 -24.54 6.49
CA SER A 48 23.30 -25.00 7.29
C SER A 48 23.17 -24.68 8.79
N GLN A 49 22.32 -23.72 9.14
CA GLN A 49 22.04 -23.27 10.51
C GLN A 49 20.82 -23.97 11.12
N ILE A 50 20.06 -24.73 10.33
CA ILE A 50 18.84 -25.40 10.77
C ILE A 50 19.22 -26.68 11.55
N PRO A 51 18.73 -26.86 12.78
CA PRO A 51 18.91 -28.11 13.52
C PRO A 51 18.32 -29.31 12.74
N LYS A 52 18.97 -30.48 12.81
CA LYS A 52 18.48 -31.70 12.12
C LYS A 52 17.03 -32.05 12.47
N ALA A 53 16.61 -31.78 13.71
CA ALA A 53 15.24 -32.00 14.17
C ALA A 53 14.19 -31.14 13.43
N ASP A 54 14.59 -29.96 12.94
CA ASP A 54 13.70 -29.01 12.28
C ASP A 54 13.70 -29.18 10.75
N MET A 55 14.63 -29.95 10.18
CA MET A 55 14.70 -30.18 8.73
C MET A 55 13.46 -30.87 8.16
N GLY A 56 12.77 -31.69 8.96
CA GLY A 56 11.49 -32.29 8.56
C GLY A 56 10.42 -31.25 8.26
N TYR A 57 10.45 -30.09 8.92
CA TYR A 57 9.56 -28.97 8.61
C TYR A 57 9.83 -28.39 7.23
N VAL A 58 11.09 -28.18 6.87
CA VAL A 58 11.50 -27.62 5.57
C VAL A 58 11.09 -28.55 4.43
N ILE A 59 11.30 -29.87 4.61
CA ILE A 59 10.86 -30.88 3.65
C ILE A 59 9.33 -30.82 3.48
N GLY A 60 8.58 -30.78 4.59
CA GLY A 60 7.13 -30.66 4.52
C GLY A 60 6.62 -29.35 3.90
N LEU A 61 7.38 -28.24 4.01
CA LEU A 61 7.08 -26.98 3.33
C LEU A 61 7.34 -27.10 1.82
N MET A 62 8.41 -27.79 1.42
CA MET A 62 8.71 -28.09 0.02
C MET A 62 7.61 -28.94 -0.63
N ASP A 63 7.18 -30.02 0.02
CA ASP A 63 6.09 -30.87 -0.46
C ASP A 63 4.78 -30.08 -0.67
N GLN A 64 4.48 -29.15 0.25
CA GLN A 64 3.32 -28.26 0.14
C GLN A 64 3.42 -27.33 -1.07
N VAL A 65 4.57 -26.68 -1.27
CA VAL A 65 4.81 -25.82 -2.43
C VAL A 65 4.66 -26.62 -3.73
N GLU A 66 5.22 -27.82 -3.82
CA GLU A 66 5.10 -28.67 -5.00
C GLU A 66 3.65 -29.11 -5.27
N ALA A 67 2.91 -29.45 -4.23
CA ALA A 67 1.51 -29.84 -4.34
C ALA A 67 0.61 -28.66 -4.76
N GLU A 68 0.84 -27.48 -4.20
CA GLU A 68 0.07 -26.27 -4.50
C GLU A 68 0.35 -25.73 -5.89
N LYS A 69 1.57 -25.88 -6.41
CA LYS A 69 1.92 -25.47 -7.77
C LYS A 69 0.95 -26.03 -8.83
N LYS A 70 0.42 -27.25 -8.61
CA LYS A 70 -0.55 -27.89 -9.52
C LYS A 70 -1.96 -27.30 -9.47
N ARG A 71 -2.27 -26.55 -8.41
CA ARG A 71 -3.59 -25.95 -8.15
C ARG A 71 -3.61 -24.46 -8.40
N VAL A 72 -2.44 -23.85 -8.46
CA VAL A 72 -2.26 -22.44 -8.74
C VAL A 72 -2.37 -22.25 -10.26
N GLY A 73 -3.06 -21.19 -10.69
CA GLY A 73 -3.33 -20.91 -12.10
C GLY A 73 -2.09 -20.52 -12.90
N ASN A 74 -2.26 -19.64 -13.89
CA ASN A 74 -1.15 -19.14 -14.69
C ASN A 74 -0.07 -18.50 -13.80
N LEU A 75 1.17 -18.98 -13.91
CA LEU A 75 2.30 -18.46 -13.12
C LEU A 75 2.94 -17.23 -13.76
N ASP A 76 2.69 -16.99 -15.05
CA ASP A 76 3.32 -15.88 -15.80
C ASP A 76 2.90 -14.50 -15.27
N ASP A 77 1.69 -14.40 -14.72
CA ASP A 77 1.14 -13.16 -14.17
C ASP A 77 1.56 -12.90 -12.71
N ALA A 78 2.34 -13.79 -12.11
CA ALA A 78 2.59 -13.78 -10.67
C ALA A 78 3.28 -12.52 -10.17
N GLN A 79 4.39 -12.12 -10.83
CA GLN A 79 5.14 -10.93 -10.43
C GLN A 79 4.26 -9.69 -10.45
N MET A 80 3.55 -9.45 -11.57
CA MET A 80 2.64 -8.32 -11.72
C MET A 80 1.55 -8.30 -10.65
N LEU A 81 0.91 -9.44 -10.38
CA LEU A 81 -0.15 -9.52 -9.37
C LEU A 81 0.36 -9.26 -7.95
N ILE A 82 1.56 -9.75 -7.62
CA ILE A 82 2.18 -9.52 -6.31
C ILE A 82 2.58 -8.04 -6.17
N GLU A 83 3.21 -7.43 -7.18
CA GLU A 83 3.60 -6.02 -7.17
C GLU A 83 2.39 -5.08 -7.10
N MET A 84 1.33 -5.37 -7.86
CA MET A 84 0.07 -4.62 -7.81
C MET A 84 -0.53 -4.70 -6.41
N LYS A 85 -0.57 -5.89 -5.81
CA LYS A 85 -1.13 -6.06 -4.46
C LYS A 85 -0.29 -5.38 -3.39
N ALA A 86 1.02 -5.49 -3.47
CA ALA A 86 1.95 -4.82 -2.57
C ALA A 86 1.79 -3.29 -2.64
N SER A 87 1.65 -2.75 -3.85
CA SER A 87 1.42 -1.32 -4.08
C SER A 87 0.07 -0.85 -3.54
N GLU A 88 -1.02 -1.59 -3.78
CA GLU A 88 -2.35 -1.30 -3.21
C GLU A 88 -2.29 -1.18 -1.69
N LEU A 89 -1.64 -2.14 -1.02
CA LEU A 89 -1.49 -2.12 0.44
C LEU A 89 -0.60 -0.96 0.92
N PHE A 90 0.49 -0.68 0.20
CA PHE A 90 1.39 0.42 0.52
C PHE A 90 0.70 1.77 0.40
N ASP A 91 0.02 2.03 -0.71
CA ASP A 91 -0.67 3.30 -0.98
C ASP A 91 -1.83 3.51 -0.01
N ARG A 92 -2.55 2.44 0.32
CA ARG A 92 -3.57 2.47 1.38
C ARG A 92 -2.97 2.84 2.74
N ALA A 93 -1.84 2.22 3.10
CA ALA A 93 -1.16 2.50 4.35
C ALA A 93 -0.65 3.94 4.40
N ASP A 94 0.05 4.40 3.35
CA ASP A 94 0.61 5.75 3.26
C ASP A 94 -0.47 6.82 3.27
N THR A 95 -1.56 6.64 2.51
CA THR A 95 -2.71 7.55 2.54
C THR A 95 -3.30 7.66 3.95
N ALA A 96 -3.50 6.53 4.62
CA ALA A 96 -4.02 6.52 5.99
C ALA A 96 -3.02 7.16 6.97
N ASP A 97 -1.74 6.85 6.87
CA ASP A 97 -0.69 7.38 7.74
C ASP A 97 -0.60 8.91 7.63
N ARG A 98 -0.58 9.44 6.40
CA ARG A 98 -0.55 10.89 6.13
C ARG A 98 -1.83 11.60 6.53
N ALA A 99 -2.99 10.95 6.48
CA ALA A 99 -4.26 11.53 6.91
C ALA A 99 -4.35 11.73 8.44
N THR A 100 -3.62 10.92 9.23
CA THR A 100 -3.58 11.05 10.69
C THR A 100 -2.16 10.82 11.22
N PRO A 101 -1.21 11.71 10.94
CA PRO A 101 0.21 11.46 11.16
C PRO A 101 0.57 11.35 12.66
N THR A 102 -0.32 11.78 13.54
CA THR A 102 -0.13 11.74 15.00
C THR A 102 -0.87 10.59 15.69
N VAL A 103 -1.68 9.82 14.96
CA VAL A 103 -2.51 8.74 15.52
C VAL A 103 -1.91 7.39 15.15
N PRO A 104 -1.37 6.61 16.11
CA PRO A 104 -0.80 5.31 15.81
C PRO A 104 -1.90 4.29 15.51
N ARG A 105 -2.09 3.97 14.23
CA ARG A 105 -3.09 3.00 13.77
C ARG A 105 -2.46 1.64 13.48
N LEU A 106 -2.81 0.64 14.29
CA LEU A 106 -2.29 -0.73 14.13
C LEU A 106 -2.62 -1.33 12.75
N GLN A 107 -3.75 -0.98 12.14
CA GLN A 107 -4.07 -1.46 10.80
C GLN A 107 -3.12 -0.88 9.74
N THR A 108 -2.82 0.43 9.80
CA THR A 108 -1.84 1.08 8.94
C THR A 108 -0.46 0.43 9.05
N ALA A 109 -0.03 0.10 10.27
CA ALA A 109 1.21 -0.62 10.49
C ALA A 109 1.19 -2.01 9.81
N LYS A 110 0.12 -2.79 10.01
CA LYS A 110 -0.05 -4.11 9.40
C LYS A 110 0.00 -4.04 7.87
N ASP A 111 -0.62 -3.02 7.28
CA ASP A 111 -0.64 -2.82 5.83
C ASP A 111 0.76 -2.51 5.28
N PHE A 112 1.53 -1.63 5.93
CA PHE A 112 2.93 -1.39 5.56
C PHE A 112 3.79 -2.65 5.67
N TYR A 113 3.58 -3.45 6.71
CA TYR A 113 4.30 -4.70 6.90
C TYR A 113 3.95 -5.74 5.83
N ALA A 114 2.66 -5.88 5.52
CA ALA A 114 2.18 -6.75 4.45
C ALA A 114 2.74 -6.33 3.09
N ALA A 115 2.68 -5.03 2.75
CA ALA A 115 3.25 -4.48 1.53
C ALA A 115 4.75 -4.76 1.40
N ALA A 116 5.54 -4.43 2.44
CA ALA A 116 6.98 -4.67 2.44
C ALA A 116 7.31 -6.18 2.30
N THR A 117 6.52 -7.04 2.93
CA THR A 117 6.69 -8.50 2.83
C THR A 117 6.41 -8.99 1.41
N LEU A 118 5.36 -8.48 0.74
CA LEU A 118 5.03 -8.86 -0.64
C LEU A 118 6.02 -8.31 -1.67
N PHE A 119 6.55 -7.10 -1.48
CA PHE A 119 7.67 -6.61 -2.30
C PHE A 119 8.90 -7.50 -2.14
N GLU A 120 9.20 -8.02 -0.95
CA GLU A 120 10.30 -8.99 -0.78
C GLU A 120 10.06 -10.32 -1.52
N VAL A 121 8.81 -10.79 -1.58
CA VAL A 121 8.44 -11.98 -2.37
C VAL A 121 8.76 -11.79 -3.86
N CYS A 122 8.78 -10.54 -4.37
CA CYS A 122 9.14 -10.28 -5.75
C CYS A 122 10.61 -10.62 -6.08
N LYS A 123 11.46 -10.86 -5.06
CA LYS A 123 12.83 -11.37 -5.25
C LYS A 123 12.89 -12.76 -5.90
N GLU A 124 11.78 -13.53 -5.84
CA GLU A 124 11.70 -14.83 -6.53
C GLU A 124 11.74 -14.68 -8.06
N PHE A 125 11.49 -13.49 -8.60
CA PHE A 125 11.52 -13.20 -10.03
C PHE A 125 12.81 -12.51 -10.50
N GLY A 126 13.69 -12.12 -9.56
CA GLY A 126 14.94 -11.43 -9.87
C GLY A 126 15.35 -10.42 -8.80
N GLU A 127 16.32 -9.58 -9.12
CA GLU A 127 16.72 -8.49 -8.25
C GLU A 127 15.61 -7.43 -8.19
N LEU A 128 15.34 -6.90 -6.99
CA LEU A 128 14.37 -5.82 -6.82
C LEU A 128 14.96 -4.52 -7.37
N PRO A 129 14.20 -3.75 -8.16
CA PRO A 129 14.60 -2.40 -8.51
C PRO A 129 14.71 -1.51 -7.25
N ASP A 130 15.50 -0.44 -7.36
CA ASP A 130 15.86 0.42 -6.22
C ASP A 130 14.63 1.04 -5.54
N ASP A 131 13.62 1.44 -6.32
CA ASP A 131 12.38 2.04 -5.80
C ASP A 131 11.58 1.05 -4.93
N LEU A 132 11.45 -0.21 -5.35
CA LEU A 132 10.81 -1.25 -4.55
C LEU A 132 11.65 -1.58 -3.31
N SER A 133 12.97 -1.62 -3.45
CA SER A 133 13.89 -1.82 -2.32
C SER A 133 13.77 -0.71 -1.27
N GLU A 134 13.58 0.54 -1.69
CA GLU A 134 13.32 1.67 -0.79
C GLU A 134 11.94 1.57 -0.13
N LYS A 135 10.89 1.19 -0.87
CA LYS A 135 9.55 0.94 -0.30
C LYS A 135 9.57 -0.15 0.77
N VAL A 136 10.34 -1.24 0.57
CA VAL A 136 10.52 -2.28 1.59
C VAL A 136 11.15 -1.70 2.86
N LYS A 137 12.25 -0.94 2.72
CA LYS A 137 12.94 -0.32 3.87
C LYS A 137 12.01 0.64 4.61
N TYR A 138 11.30 1.49 3.88
CA TYR A 138 10.35 2.44 4.46
C TYR A 138 9.20 1.73 5.17
N GLY A 139 8.53 0.76 4.51
CA GLY A 139 7.40 0.05 5.08
C GLY A 139 7.77 -0.70 6.37
N LYS A 140 8.94 -1.35 6.42
CA LYS A 140 9.43 -2.01 7.64
C LYS A 140 9.73 -1.02 8.77
N TRP A 141 10.42 0.07 8.46
CA TRP A 141 10.70 1.13 9.45
C TRP A 141 9.38 1.70 9.99
N ARG A 142 8.44 2.01 9.09
CA ARG A 142 7.17 2.64 9.45
C ARG A 142 6.28 1.72 10.29
N TYR A 143 6.23 0.43 9.95
CA TYR A 143 5.58 -0.59 10.77
C TYR A 143 6.12 -0.59 12.21
N ILE A 144 7.45 -0.65 12.38
CA ILE A 144 8.09 -0.66 13.69
C ILE A 144 7.75 0.61 14.47
N GLU A 145 7.82 1.77 13.81
CA GLU A 145 7.57 3.06 14.42
C GLU A 145 6.13 3.20 14.93
N ILE A 146 5.14 2.90 14.09
CA ILE A 146 3.72 2.95 14.50
C ILE A 146 3.44 1.96 15.64
N CYS A 147 3.98 0.73 15.57
CA CYS A 147 3.81 -0.25 16.64
C CYS A 147 4.47 0.20 17.95
N LYS A 148 5.64 0.83 17.90
CA LYS A 148 6.33 1.38 19.08
C LYS A 148 5.54 2.53 19.68
N ALA A 149 5.11 3.48 18.85
CA ALA A 149 4.29 4.62 19.26
C ALA A 149 2.99 4.18 19.94
N ALA A 150 2.30 3.18 19.38
CA ALA A 150 1.08 2.60 19.97
C ALA A 150 1.33 2.02 21.37
N LYS A 151 2.43 1.27 21.54
CA LYS A 151 2.80 0.66 22.83
C LYS A 151 3.17 1.72 23.87
N GLU A 152 3.88 2.75 23.46
CA GLU A 152 4.37 3.84 24.30
C GLU A 152 3.30 4.93 24.53
N LYS A 153 2.11 4.80 23.92
CA LYS A 153 1.02 5.78 23.97
C LYS A 153 1.47 7.19 23.55
N ARG A 154 2.40 7.27 22.59
CA ARG A 154 2.88 8.52 21.99
C ARG A 154 2.41 8.64 20.54
N ALA A 155 2.52 9.84 19.99
CA ALA A 155 2.43 10.01 18.54
C ALA A 155 3.60 9.31 17.84
N PRO A 156 3.38 8.66 16.69
CA PRO A 156 4.48 8.21 15.85
C PRO A 156 5.22 9.42 15.27
N GLU A 157 6.47 9.21 14.88
CA GLU A 157 7.19 10.20 14.08
C GLU A 157 6.37 10.53 12.82
N PRO A 158 6.46 11.75 12.27
CA PRO A 158 5.76 12.06 11.02
C PRO A 158 6.25 11.17 9.88
N PRO A 159 5.39 10.83 8.90
CA PRO A 159 5.83 10.18 7.67
C PRO A 159 6.94 11.00 7.00
N ARG A 160 7.92 10.34 6.37
CA ARG A 160 8.99 11.09 5.68
C ARG A 160 8.40 11.98 4.58
N GLY A 161 8.95 13.19 4.46
CA GLY A 161 8.42 14.21 3.53
C GLY A 161 7.15 14.91 4.00
N LEU A 162 6.61 14.58 5.19
CA LEU A 162 5.71 15.47 5.92
C LEU A 162 6.58 16.39 6.78
N ASP A 163 6.69 17.65 6.37
CA ASP A 163 7.14 18.71 7.28
C ASP A 163 5.94 19.14 8.13
N LEU A 164 6.05 18.95 9.45
CA LEU A 164 5.06 19.40 10.42
C LEU A 164 5.50 20.69 11.15
N GLY A 165 6.50 21.40 10.61
CA GLY A 165 6.80 22.76 11.03
C GLY A 165 5.67 23.72 10.64
N GLU A 166 5.25 24.55 11.60
CA GLU A 166 4.44 25.74 11.34
C GLU A 166 5.08 26.52 10.17
N ASP A 167 4.25 26.93 9.20
CA ASP A 167 4.62 27.60 7.93
C ASP A 167 5.20 26.72 6.79
N GLY A 168 4.39 25.78 6.28
CA GLY A 168 4.62 25.21 4.94
C GLY A 168 4.20 26.16 3.80
N PRO A 169 4.80 26.09 2.60
CA PRO A 169 4.39 26.91 1.47
C PRO A 169 2.96 26.54 1.09
N SER A 170 2.02 27.40 1.47
CA SER A 170 0.67 27.35 0.96
C SER A 170 0.75 27.52 -0.56
N PHE A 171 0.56 26.44 -1.31
CA PHE A 171 -0.09 26.60 -2.60
C PHE A 171 -1.54 26.96 -2.28
N THR A 172 -1.75 28.23 -1.96
CA THR A 172 -3.04 28.86 -2.10
C THR A 172 -3.18 29.09 -3.59
N PRO A 173 -3.96 28.26 -4.33
CA PRO A 173 -4.43 28.72 -5.63
C PRO A 173 -5.05 30.10 -5.40
N PRO A 174 -4.87 31.08 -6.30
CA PRO A 174 -5.39 32.43 -6.11
C PRO A 174 -6.88 32.34 -5.81
N SER A 175 -7.23 32.44 -4.53
CA SER A 175 -8.59 32.38 -4.03
C SER A 175 -9.01 33.82 -3.78
N HIS A 176 -10.23 34.15 -4.16
CA HIS A 176 -10.74 35.47 -3.82
C HIS A 176 -10.89 35.58 -2.29
N PRO A 177 -10.30 36.61 -1.64
CA PRO A 177 -10.39 36.77 -0.19
C PRO A 177 -11.85 36.77 0.28
N GLY A 178 -12.19 35.83 1.16
CA GLY A 178 -13.54 35.69 1.70
C GLY A 178 -14.53 34.87 0.86
N PHE A 179 -14.11 34.32 -0.29
CA PHE A 179 -14.95 33.41 -1.07
C PHE A 179 -15.16 32.09 -0.33
N LYS A 180 -16.42 31.70 -0.15
CA LYS A 180 -16.81 30.37 0.32
C LYS A 180 -17.66 29.74 -0.79
N PRO A 181 -17.21 28.63 -1.41
CA PRO A 181 -18.01 27.96 -2.42
C PRO A 181 -19.32 27.48 -1.79
N ASP A 182 -20.40 27.61 -2.55
CA ASP A 182 -21.70 27.12 -2.14
C ASP A 182 -21.77 25.59 -2.25
N ARG A 183 -22.85 25.00 -1.73
CA ARG A 183 -23.01 23.55 -1.72
C ARG A 183 -23.01 22.95 -3.13
N ASN A 184 -23.54 23.68 -4.13
CA ASN A 184 -23.59 23.20 -5.50
C ASN A 184 -22.19 23.19 -6.14
N ALA A 185 -21.39 24.24 -5.97
CA ALA A 185 -20.00 24.28 -6.43
C ALA A 185 -19.17 23.14 -5.81
N ILE A 186 -19.39 22.81 -4.54
CA ILE A 186 -18.70 21.69 -3.87
C ILE A 186 -19.09 20.34 -4.49
N VAL A 187 -20.37 20.11 -4.77
CA VAL A 187 -20.86 18.86 -5.37
C VAL A 187 -20.37 18.71 -6.81
N GLU A 188 -20.35 19.79 -7.58
CA GLU A 188 -19.87 19.80 -8.97
C GLU A 188 -18.35 19.58 -9.03
N ALA A 189 -17.58 20.27 -8.16
CA ALA A 189 -16.13 20.05 -8.05
C ALA A 189 -15.80 18.59 -7.69
N ALA A 190 -16.58 17.95 -6.83
CA ALA A 190 -16.42 16.53 -6.49
C ALA A 190 -16.71 15.62 -7.70
N GLY A 191 -17.73 15.94 -8.51
CA GLY A 191 -18.04 15.22 -9.76
C GLY A 191 -16.92 15.32 -10.80
N LEU A 192 -16.34 16.51 -10.95
CA LEU A 192 -15.19 16.75 -11.83
C LEU A 192 -13.94 16.00 -11.37
N ALA A 193 -13.65 15.98 -10.07
CA ALA A 193 -12.55 15.18 -9.52
C ALA A 193 -12.73 13.68 -9.79
N LYS A 194 -13.94 13.15 -9.64
CA LYS A 194 -14.26 11.75 -9.97
C LYS A 194 -14.06 11.45 -11.46
N SER A 195 -14.45 12.38 -12.33
CA SER A 195 -14.27 12.27 -13.78
C SER A 195 -12.80 12.35 -14.19
N ALA A 196 -11.98 13.13 -13.49
CA ALA A 196 -10.53 13.16 -13.68
C ALA A 196 -9.89 11.80 -13.34
N VAL A 197 -10.29 11.20 -12.21
CA VAL A 197 -9.83 9.85 -11.82
C VAL A 197 -10.18 8.81 -12.89
N SER A 198 -11.41 8.83 -13.41
CA SER A 198 -11.79 7.95 -14.53
C SER A 198 -11.01 8.23 -15.80
N SER A 199 -10.71 9.49 -16.12
CA SER A 199 -9.95 9.86 -17.32
C SER A 199 -8.50 9.35 -17.27
N LEU A 200 -7.89 9.35 -16.08
CA LEU A 200 -6.56 8.78 -15.85
C LEU A 200 -6.53 7.25 -16.07
N GLN A 201 -7.61 6.53 -15.74
CA GLN A 201 -7.72 5.08 -15.99
C GLN A 201 -7.66 4.74 -17.48
N PHE A 202 -8.12 5.65 -18.35
CA PHE A 202 -8.06 5.52 -19.80
C PHE A 202 -6.85 6.27 -20.40
N GLN A 203 -5.87 6.65 -19.58
CA GLN A 203 -4.66 7.39 -19.98
C GLN A 203 -4.94 8.73 -20.70
N ASN A 204 -6.13 9.32 -20.49
CA ASN A 204 -6.47 10.62 -21.07
C ASN A 204 -6.05 11.75 -20.12
N ILE A 205 -4.78 12.13 -20.24
CA ILE A 205 -4.12 13.13 -19.37
C ILE A 205 -4.76 14.52 -19.55
N ASP A 206 -5.04 14.92 -20.79
CA ASP A 206 -5.60 16.24 -21.09
C ASP A 206 -6.97 16.44 -20.43
N THR A 207 -7.83 15.42 -20.51
CA THR A 207 -9.15 15.45 -19.88
C THR A 207 -9.05 15.45 -18.35
N ALA A 208 -8.08 14.71 -17.80
CA ALA A 208 -7.84 14.70 -16.36
C ALA A 208 -7.40 16.08 -15.85
N VAL A 209 -6.43 16.72 -16.52
CA VAL A 209 -5.95 18.06 -16.19
C VAL A 209 -7.08 19.09 -16.32
N ALA A 210 -7.87 19.04 -17.39
CA ALA A 210 -8.97 19.97 -17.61
C ALA A 210 -10.06 19.86 -16.51
N ASN A 211 -10.41 18.64 -16.10
CA ASN A 211 -11.40 18.42 -15.04
C ASN A 211 -10.90 18.92 -13.68
N LEU A 212 -9.61 18.72 -13.37
CA LEU A 212 -9.01 19.22 -12.13
C LEU A 212 -8.94 20.75 -12.10
N GLN A 213 -8.58 21.40 -13.22
CA GLN A 213 -8.59 22.86 -13.32
C GLN A 213 -9.99 23.44 -13.11
N LYS A 214 -11.02 22.85 -13.70
CA LYS A 214 -12.42 23.27 -13.49
C LYS A 214 -12.85 23.12 -12.03
N ALA A 215 -12.50 22.00 -11.39
CA ALA A 215 -12.80 21.77 -9.98
C ALA A 215 -12.11 22.82 -9.08
N ILE A 216 -10.87 23.19 -9.38
CA ILE A 216 -10.14 24.23 -8.66
C ILE A 216 -10.86 25.58 -8.81
N THR A 217 -11.23 25.97 -10.04
CA THR A 217 -11.93 27.24 -10.29
C THR A 217 -13.24 27.37 -9.51
N LEU A 218 -14.04 26.31 -9.44
CA LEU A 218 -15.30 26.30 -8.67
C LEU A 218 -15.08 26.54 -7.18
N LEU A 219 -13.93 26.13 -6.65
CA LEU A 219 -13.61 26.20 -5.23
C LEU A 219 -12.87 27.50 -4.85
N THR A 220 -12.31 28.22 -5.82
CA THR A 220 -11.42 29.37 -5.56
C THR A 220 -11.92 30.69 -6.15
N MET A 221 -12.80 30.65 -7.15
CA MET A 221 -13.29 31.84 -7.85
C MET A 221 -14.82 31.94 -7.76
N PRO A 222 -15.38 33.14 -7.46
CA PRO A 222 -16.81 33.36 -7.59
C PRO A 222 -17.23 33.19 -9.04
N GLN A 223 -18.31 32.44 -9.23
CA GLN A 223 -18.93 32.34 -10.54
C GLN A 223 -19.53 33.70 -10.88
N ALA A 224 -19.34 34.15 -12.13
CA ALA A 224 -20.04 35.33 -12.61
C ALA A 224 -21.55 35.13 -12.41
N PRO A 225 -22.31 36.17 -12.03
CA PRO A 225 -23.75 36.07 -11.99
C PRO A 225 -24.20 35.63 -13.39
N THR A 226 -24.85 34.47 -13.46
CA THR A 226 -25.63 34.10 -14.63
C THR A 226 -26.71 35.16 -14.75
N ASP A 227 -26.68 35.94 -15.84
CA ASP A 227 -27.68 36.95 -16.23
C ASP A 227 -29.06 36.29 -16.45
N ASP A 228 -29.66 35.76 -15.38
CA ASP A 228 -31.02 35.21 -15.35
C ASP A 228 -31.88 35.86 -14.26
N ASP A 229 -31.34 36.89 -13.57
CA ASP A 229 -32.07 37.67 -12.56
C ASP A 229 -31.97 39.20 -12.79
N ALA A 230 -31.77 39.60 -14.05
CA ALA A 230 -32.18 40.91 -14.55
C ALA A 230 -33.33 40.64 -15.52
N THR A 231 -34.58 40.99 -15.25
CA THR A 231 -35.16 42.33 -15.13
C THR A 231 -36.69 42.13 -15.15
N PRO A 232 -37.53 43.19 -15.03
CA PRO A 232 -37.66 44.25 -14.03
C PRO A 232 -38.84 44.02 -13.06
#